data_AF-A0A292SS52-F1
#
_entry.id   AF-A0A292SS52-F1
#
_cell.length_a   1.000
_cell.length_b   1.000
_cell.length_c   1.000
_cell.angle_alpha   90.00
_cell.angle_beta   90.00
_cell.angle_gamma   90.00
#
_symmetry.space_group_name_H-M   'P 1'
#
loop_
_entity.id
_entity.type
_entity.pdbx_description
1 polymer ?
#
loop_
_entity_poly.entity_id
_entity_poly.type
_entity_poly.pdbx_seq_one_letter_code
_entity_poly.pdbx_strand_id
1 'polypeptide(L)'
;MDFEMEYIEESLNFPVWKTRFLEGFCPIYEIFEADKTSDKSSTGCVLLNLFNRMINIIKKRLKEEHNISTLFPTDTIIEGQKAGYIENKDLCFEIINYSINFYSTKSFSIYPKDEYLKLLADFYEKFSSDVKYATANIIHKKSKNIDNLFGLKKEYYDDIINVMKNNKNVKVARIFGSRISENYREFSDIDMILEGTYTEKGFRE
;
A
#
# COMPACT_ATOMS: atom_id res chain seq x y z
N MET A 1 22.40 0.03 -4.70
CA MET A 1 21.57 1.23 -4.96
C MET A 1 20.73 1.36 -3.73
N ASP A 2 21.19 2.24 -2.86
CA ASP A 2 21.14 2.02 -1.42
C ASP A 2 19.88 2.68 -0.87
N PHE A 3 18.87 1.85 -0.65
CA PHE A 3 17.75 2.22 0.21
C PHE A 3 18.29 2.27 1.64
N GLU A 4 19.01 3.37 1.94
CA GLU A 4 19.78 3.51 3.19
C GLU A 4 18.93 3.18 4.41
N MET A 5 19.50 2.35 5.29
CA MET A 5 18.93 1.93 6.57
C MET A 5 18.38 3.10 7.39
N GLU A 6 18.99 4.26 7.25
CA GLU A 6 18.61 5.51 7.91
C GLU A 6 17.14 5.84 7.67
N TYR A 7 16.60 5.63 6.46
CA TYR A 7 15.19 5.88 6.20
C TYR A 7 14.25 4.90 6.97
N ILE A 8 14.62 3.63 7.08
CA ILE A 8 13.81 2.62 7.80
C ILE A 8 13.88 2.86 9.31
N GLU A 9 15.07 3.18 9.82
CA GLU A 9 15.26 3.52 11.23
C GLU A 9 14.56 4.84 11.60
N GLU A 10 14.59 5.83 10.72
CA GLU A 10 13.81 7.06 10.86
C GLU A 10 12.31 6.78 10.75
N SER A 11 11.86 5.85 9.89
CA SER A 11 10.44 5.54 9.72
C SER A 11 9.81 4.89 10.95
N LEU A 12 10.61 4.21 11.77
CA LEU A 12 10.21 3.67 13.08
C LEU A 12 9.99 4.77 14.13
N ASN A 13 10.61 5.94 13.96
CA ASN A 13 10.40 7.09 14.83
C ASN A 13 9.16 7.90 14.45
N PHE A 14 8.53 7.60 13.31
CA PHE A 14 7.29 8.26 12.94
C PHE A 14 6.06 7.57 13.53
N PRO A 15 4.98 8.33 13.77
CA PRO A 15 3.64 7.79 13.97
C PRO A 15 3.30 6.72 12.93
N VAL A 16 2.60 5.66 13.35
CA VAL A 16 2.35 4.48 12.50
C VAL A 16 1.58 4.88 11.23
N TRP A 17 0.73 5.89 11.30
CA TRP A 17 0.01 6.38 10.11
C TRP A 17 0.97 6.95 9.05
N LYS A 18 2.06 7.62 9.45
CA LYS A 18 3.06 8.19 8.53
C LYS A 18 3.86 7.08 7.84
N THR A 19 4.33 6.10 8.59
CA THR A 19 5.03 4.93 8.04
C THR A 19 4.15 4.20 7.03
N ARG A 20 2.85 4.03 7.34
CA ARG A 20 1.88 3.40 6.42
C ARG A 20 1.61 4.23 5.17
N PHE A 21 1.63 5.55 5.27
CA PHE A 21 1.53 6.43 4.10
C PHE A 21 2.76 6.28 3.19
N LEU A 22 3.96 6.37 3.76
CA LEU A 22 5.22 6.35 3.01
C LEU A 22 5.51 4.98 2.37
N GLU A 23 5.30 3.88 3.11
CA GLU A 23 5.62 2.52 2.62
C GLU A 23 4.43 1.87 1.92
N GLY A 24 3.21 2.26 2.29
CA GLY A 24 2.00 1.60 1.84
C GLY A 24 1.28 2.33 0.72
N PHE A 25 1.16 3.66 0.78
CA PHE A 25 0.37 4.43 -0.17
C PHE A 25 1.24 5.04 -1.27
N CYS A 26 2.30 5.76 -0.91
CA CYS A 26 3.15 6.49 -1.86
C CYS A 26 3.70 5.61 -3.01
N PRO A 27 4.26 4.41 -2.78
CA PRO A 27 4.85 3.63 -3.85
C PRO A 27 3.82 3.16 -4.86
N ILE A 28 2.62 2.78 -4.38
CA ILE A 28 1.53 2.32 -5.25
C ILE A 28 0.94 3.50 -6.01
N TYR A 29 0.82 4.66 -5.36
CA TYR A 29 0.30 5.87 -6.00
C TYR A 29 1.22 6.33 -7.13
N GLU A 30 2.53 6.33 -6.92
CA GLU A 30 3.48 6.71 -7.97
C GLU A 30 3.54 5.70 -9.13
N ILE A 31 3.47 4.39 -8.86
CA ILE A 31 3.32 3.37 -9.91
C ILE A 31 2.03 3.63 -10.70
N PHE A 32 0.94 3.90 -9.98
CA PHE A 32 -0.34 4.22 -10.58
C PHE A 32 -0.25 5.44 -11.51
N GLU A 33 0.41 6.53 -11.08
CA GLU A 33 0.63 7.73 -11.90
C GLU A 33 1.49 7.44 -13.14
N ALA A 34 2.55 6.63 -13.01
CA ALA A 34 3.44 6.28 -14.11
C ALA A 34 2.73 5.39 -15.17
N ASP A 35 1.83 4.51 -14.75
CA ASP A 35 1.17 3.53 -15.60
C ASP A 35 -0.16 4.05 -16.20
N LYS A 36 -0.59 5.30 -15.92
CA LYS A 36 -1.85 5.87 -16.46
C LYS A 36 -1.97 5.86 -17.99
N THR A 37 -0.87 5.65 -18.71
CA THR A 37 -0.82 5.57 -20.18
C THR A 37 -1.04 4.17 -20.75
N SER A 38 -1.01 3.11 -19.92
CA SER A 38 -1.14 1.71 -20.38
C SER A 38 -2.36 1.02 -19.76
N ASP A 39 -3.36 0.77 -20.59
CA ASP A 39 -4.57 -0.06 -20.33
C ASP A 39 -5.46 0.36 -19.13
N LYS A 40 -6.56 1.04 -19.44
CA LYS A 40 -7.57 1.55 -18.49
C LYS A 40 -8.32 0.44 -17.70
N SER A 41 -8.21 -0.83 -18.09
CA SER A 41 -8.94 -1.93 -17.43
C SER A 41 -8.38 -2.28 -16.04
N SER A 42 -7.08 -2.02 -15.80
CA SER A 42 -6.40 -2.27 -14.51
C SER A 42 -6.62 -1.15 -13.47
N THR A 43 -7.05 0.03 -13.93
CA THR A 43 -7.16 1.27 -13.15
C THR A 43 -8.15 1.16 -11.99
N GLY A 44 -9.27 0.43 -12.17
CA GLY A 44 -10.27 0.25 -11.11
C GLY A 44 -9.73 -0.52 -9.89
N CYS A 45 -8.98 -1.60 -10.12
CA CYS A 45 -8.38 -2.38 -9.04
C CYS A 45 -7.34 -1.56 -8.26
N VAL A 46 -6.50 -0.80 -8.96
CA VAL A 46 -5.48 0.04 -8.33
C VAL A 46 -6.12 1.19 -7.55
N LEU A 47 -7.15 1.84 -8.10
CA LEU A 47 -7.96 2.85 -7.39
C LEU A 47 -8.47 2.30 -6.06
N LEU A 48 -9.15 1.14 -6.08
CA LEU A 48 -9.74 0.57 -4.86
C LEU A 48 -8.68 0.18 -3.82
N ASN A 49 -7.52 -0.31 -4.26
CA ASN A 49 -6.39 -0.60 -3.38
C ASN A 49 -5.86 0.68 -2.72
N LEU A 50 -5.64 1.75 -3.49
CA LEU A 50 -5.21 3.05 -2.98
C LEU A 50 -6.24 3.66 -2.04
N PHE A 51 -7.52 3.63 -2.40
CA PHE A 51 -8.61 4.13 -1.56
C PHE A 51 -8.67 3.39 -0.21
N ASN A 52 -8.58 2.06 -0.21
CA ASN A 52 -8.55 1.28 1.03
C ASN A 52 -7.33 1.62 1.91
N ARG A 53 -6.19 1.90 1.30
CA ARG A 53 -4.98 2.33 2.03
C ARG A 53 -5.16 3.72 2.62
N MET A 54 -5.69 4.66 1.85
CA MET A 54 -6.07 5.99 2.32
C MET A 54 -6.98 5.90 3.56
N ILE A 55 -8.07 5.13 3.50
CA ILE A 55 -8.99 4.92 4.63
C ILE A 55 -8.25 4.38 5.86
N ASN A 56 -7.37 3.38 5.68
CA ASN A 56 -6.61 2.81 6.79
C ASN A 56 -5.62 3.80 7.42
N ILE A 57 -4.99 4.65 6.61
CA ILE A 57 -4.09 5.70 7.10
C ILE A 57 -4.86 6.73 7.91
N ILE A 58 -6.00 7.19 7.40
CA ILE A 58 -6.87 8.16 8.09
C ILE A 58 -7.37 7.58 9.41
N LYS A 59 -7.82 6.32 9.41
CA LYS A 59 -8.25 5.62 10.63
C LYS A 59 -7.14 5.60 11.70
N LYS A 60 -5.90 5.31 11.31
CA LYS A 60 -4.76 5.31 12.24
C LYS A 60 -4.44 6.71 12.75
N ARG A 61 -4.42 7.69 11.87
CA ARG A 61 -4.16 9.09 12.23
C ARG A 61 -5.22 9.64 13.19
N LEU A 62 -6.51 9.37 12.93
CA LEU A 62 -7.61 9.69 13.84
C LEU A 62 -7.40 9.09 15.23
N LYS A 63 -6.94 7.84 15.30
CA LYS A 63 -6.66 7.19 16.57
C LYS A 63 -5.47 7.79 17.30
N GLU A 64 -4.39 8.10 16.59
CA GLU A 64 -3.13 8.58 17.19
C GLU A 64 -3.21 10.06 17.58
N GLU A 65 -3.79 10.91 16.74
CA GLU A 65 -3.79 12.37 16.91
C GLU A 65 -5.04 12.89 17.62
N HIS A 66 -6.16 12.16 17.55
CA HIS A 66 -7.44 12.59 18.15
C HIS A 66 -8.05 11.57 19.11
N ASN A 67 -7.42 10.41 19.31
CA ASN A 67 -7.96 9.29 20.10
C ASN A 67 -9.35 8.81 19.62
N ILE A 68 -9.68 9.04 18.35
CA ILE A 68 -10.96 8.62 17.75
C ILE A 68 -10.79 7.23 17.14
N SER A 69 -11.57 6.26 17.61
CA SER A 69 -11.63 4.90 17.05
C SER A 69 -12.84 4.77 16.13
N THR A 70 -12.63 4.44 14.85
CA THR A 70 -13.70 4.19 13.88
C THR A 70 -13.78 2.70 13.53
N LEU A 71 -15.01 2.18 13.39
CA LEU A 71 -15.19 0.77 13.03
C LEU A 71 -15.29 0.60 11.51
N PHE A 72 -16.15 1.38 10.87
CA PHE A 72 -16.43 1.27 9.44
C PHE A 72 -15.69 2.30 8.60
N PRO A 73 -15.47 2.04 7.29
CA PRO A 73 -14.93 3.03 6.36
C PRO A 73 -15.75 4.33 6.33
N THR A 74 -17.07 4.22 6.44
CA THR A 74 -17.98 5.38 6.46
C THR A 74 -17.73 6.28 7.66
N ASP A 75 -17.54 5.71 8.85
CA ASP A 75 -17.23 6.46 10.07
C ASP A 75 -15.86 7.16 9.92
N THR A 76 -14.90 6.44 9.33
CA THR A 76 -13.55 6.97 9.06
C THR A 76 -13.60 8.16 8.11
N ILE A 77 -14.47 8.12 7.10
CA ILE A 77 -14.67 9.25 6.17
C ILE A 77 -15.29 10.45 6.89
N ILE A 78 -16.33 10.22 7.70
CA ILE A 78 -17.04 11.30 8.41
C ILE A 78 -16.09 11.98 9.41
N GLU A 79 -15.42 11.21 10.27
CA GLU A 79 -14.49 11.75 11.25
C GLU A 79 -13.23 12.30 10.58
N GLY A 80 -12.77 11.68 9.50
CA GLY A 80 -11.65 12.17 8.70
C GLY A 80 -11.92 13.53 8.06
N GLN A 81 -13.15 13.77 7.57
CA GLN A 81 -13.55 15.10 7.09
C GLN A 81 -13.58 16.13 8.22
N LYS A 82 -14.17 15.78 9.39
CA LYS A 82 -14.21 16.70 10.55
C LYS A 82 -12.81 17.10 11.02
N ALA A 83 -11.87 16.16 10.99
CA ALA A 83 -10.46 16.39 11.32
C ALA A 83 -9.67 17.07 10.17
N GLY A 84 -10.30 17.33 9.02
CA GLY A 84 -9.69 18.01 7.89
C GLY A 84 -8.80 17.14 7.00
N TYR A 85 -8.82 15.81 7.14
CA TYR A 85 -8.01 14.88 6.34
C TYR A 85 -8.59 14.59 4.95
N ILE A 86 -9.90 14.75 4.80
CA ILE A 86 -10.61 14.56 3.52
C ILE A 86 -11.44 15.82 3.28
N GLU A 87 -11.38 16.36 2.06
CA GLU A 87 -12.22 17.50 1.70
C GLU A 87 -13.60 17.05 1.22
N ASN A 88 -13.65 16.09 0.29
CA ASN A 88 -14.89 15.63 -0.33
C ASN A 88 -15.30 14.23 0.13
N LYS A 89 -16.06 14.15 1.22
CA LYS A 89 -16.58 12.87 1.74
C LYS A 89 -17.58 12.18 0.81
N ASP A 90 -18.37 12.95 0.06
CA ASP A 90 -19.43 12.41 -0.77
C ASP A 90 -18.83 11.58 -1.91
N LEU A 91 -17.72 12.08 -2.45
CA LEU A 91 -16.92 11.35 -3.43
C LEU A 91 -16.30 10.05 -2.86
N CYS A 92 -15.91 10.04 -1.58
CA CYS A 92 -15.50 8.79 -0.92
C CYS A 92 -16.66 7.78 -0.82
N PHE A 93 -17.88 8.23 -0.54
CA PHE A 93 -19.06 7.35 -0.53
C PHE A 93 -19.40 6.84 -1.93
N GLU A 94 -19.24 7.67 -2.96
CA GLU A 94 -19.34 7.21 -4.35
C GLU A 94 -18.32 6.12 -4.68
N ILE A 95 -17.07 6.23 -4.22
CA ILE A 95 -16.05 5.19 -4.41
C ILE A 95 -16.42 3.89 -3.67
N ILE A 96 -17.01 3.97 -2.46
CA ILE A 96 -17.53 2.79 -1.75
C ILE A 96 -18.62 2.12 -2.58
N ASN A 97 -19.60 2.88 -3.08
CA ASN A 97 -20.66 2.33 -3.93
C ASN A 97 -20.11 1.74 -5.24
N TYR A 98 -19.14 2.42 -5.85
CA TYR A 98 -18.41 1.91 -7.01
C TYR A 98 -17.73 0.57 -6.69
N SER A 99 -17.09 0.44 -5.53
CA SER A 99 -16.42 -0.82 -5.12
C SER A 99 -17.41 -1.99 -5.03
N ILE A 100 -18.59 -1.78 -4.46
CA ILE A 100 -19.63 -2.80 -4.32
C ILE A 100 -20.08 -3.29 -5.70
N ASN A 101 -20.30 -2.35 -6.64
CA ASN A 101 -20.72 -2.67 -8.00
C ASN A 101 -19.59 -3.33 -8.83
N PHE A 102 -18.35 -2.90 -8.62
CA PHE A 102 -17.18 -3.47 -9.27
C PHE A 102 -17.01 -4.95 -8.92
N TYR A 103 -17.14 -5.31 -7.63
CA TYR A 103 -17.03 -6.70 -7.18
C TYR A 103 -18.26 -7.55 -7.54
N SER A 104 -19.47 -6.97 -7.58
CA SER A 104 -20.70 -7.72 -7.83
C SER A 104 -20.90 -8.09 -9.31
N THR A 105 -20.50 -7.22 -10.23
CA THR A 105 -20.73 -7.41 -11.66
C THR A 105 -19.64 -8.21 -12.36
N LYS A 106 -18.48 -8.41 -11.73
CA LYS A 106 -17.23 -8.95 -12.34
C LYS A 106 -16.86 -8.27 -13.67
N SER A 107 -17.39 -7.08 -13.93
CA SER A 107 -17.20 -6.35 -15.17
C SER A 107 -16.16 -5.27 -14.95
N PHE A 108 -14.95 -5.51 -15.46
CA PHE A 108 -13.82 -4.57 -15.44
C PHE A 108 -14.04 -3.33 -16.33
N SER A 109 -15.21 -3.18 -16.95
CA SER A 109 -15.54 -2.10 -17.89
C SER A 109 -16.05 -0.81 -17.25
N ILE A 110 -16.25 -0.76 -15.92
CA ILE A 110 -16.67 0.47 -15.25
C ILE A 110 -15.41 1.30 -14.96
N TYR A 111 -15.04 2.14 -15.93
CA TYR A 111 -13.94 3.07 -15.75
C TYR A 111 -14.19 3.98 -14.55
N PRO A 112 -13.19 4.18 -13.67
CA PRO A 112 -13.32 5.11 -12.57
C PRO A 112 -13.47 6.53 -13.13
N LYS A 113 -14.27 7.35 -12.43
CA LYS A 113 -14.40 8.77 -12.75
C LYS A 113 -13.07 9.48 -12.49
N ASP A 114 -12.75 10.51 -13.28
CA ASP A 114 -11.52 11.29 -13.09
C ASP A 114 -11.48 11.97 -11.71
N GLU A 115 -12.65 12.33 -11.17
CA GLU A 115 -12.79 12.87 -9.82
C GLU A 115 -12.26 11.90 -8.75
N TYR A 116 -12.46 10.58 -8.92
CA TYR A 116 -11.95 9.59 -7.96
C TYR A 116 -10.42 9.58 -7.92
N LEU A 117 -9.79 9.80 -9.07
CA LEU A 117 -8.34 9.89 -9.20
C LEU A 117 -7.83 11.19 -8.56
N LYS A 118 -8.53 12.29 -8.81
CA LYS A 118 -8.21 13.58 -8.20
C LYS A 118 -8.25 13.51 -6.67
N LEU A 119 -9.24 12.82 -6.11
CA LEU A 119 -9.32 12.62 -4.65
C LEU A 119 -8.08 11.93 -4.06
N LEU A 120 -7.53 10.93 -4.76
CA LEU A 120 -6.30 10.27 -4.34
C LEU A 120 -5.06 11.18 -4.48
N ALA A 121 -5.04 12.03 -5.51
CA ALA A 121 -3.99 13.01 -5.71
C ALA A 121 -3.99 14.07 -4.61
N ASP A 122 -5.15 14.64 -4.30
CA ASP A 122 -5.32 15.62 -3.22
C ASP A 122 -4.87 15.03 -1.87
N PHE A 123 -5.21 13.75 -1.61
CA PHE A 123 -4.73 13.04 -0.43
C PHE A 123 -3.21 12.86 -0.43
N TYR A 124 -2.61 12.44 -1.56
CA TYR A 124 -1.16 12.28 -1.70
C TYR A 124 -0.42 13.59 -1.42
N GLU A 125 -0.84 14.69 -2.05
CA GLU A 125 -0.19 16.00 -1.88
C GLU A 125 -0.26 16.46 -0.43
N LYS A 126 -1.45 16.38 0.17
CA LYS A 126 -1.69 16.80 1.55
C LYS A 126 -0.86 16.00 2.55
N PHE A 127 -0.81 14.68 2.42
CA PHE A 127 -0.09 13.85 3.38
C PHE A 127 1.41 13.85 3.13
N SER A 128 1.85 14.09 1.89
CA SER A 128 3.27 14.26 1.54
C SER A 128 3.88 15.50 2.21
N SER A 129 3.12 16.60 2.36
CA SER A 129 3.62 17.77 3.09
C SER A 129 3.89 17.49 4.57
N ASP A 130 3.10 16.61 5.18
CA ASP A 130 3.20 16.27 6.62
C ASP A 130 4.38 15.33 6.93
N VAL A 131 5.03 14.83 5.87
CA VAL A 131 6.15 13.89 5.92
C VAL A 131 7.33 14.38 5.04
N LYS A 132 7.36 15.68 4.70
CA LYS A 132 8.27 16.30 3.72
C LYS A 132 9.75 15.89 3.83
N TYR A 133 10.24 15.74 5.05
CA TYR A 133 11.60 15.28 5.32
C TYR A 133 11.83 13.83 4.88
N ALA A 134 10.89 12.93 5.21
CA ALA A 134 10.95 11.52 4.83
C ALA A 134 10.70 11.30 3.32
N THR A 135 9.83 12.10 2.69
CA THR A 135 9.56 11.99 1.24
C THR A 135 10.75 12.42 0.39
N ALA A 136 11.51 13.44 0.80
CA ALA A 136 12.72 13.86 0.08
C ALA A 136 13.75 12.72 -0.04
N ASN A 137 13.90 11.90 1.02
CA ASN A 137 14.79 10.74 1.04
C ASN A 137 14.28 9.55 0.21
N ILE A 138 12.96 9.36 0.10
CA ILE A 138 12.36 8.32 -0.76
C ILE A 138 12.43 8.71 -2.24
N ILE A 139 12.10 9.97 -2.58
CA ILE A 139 11.98 10.45 -3.96
C ILE A 139 13.35 10.53 -4.64
N HIS A 140 14.39 10.97 -3.93
CA HIS A 140 15.74 11.06 -4.50
C HIS A 140 16.38 9.70 -4.83
N LYS A 141 15.84 8.58 -4.34
CA LYS A 141 16.38 7.23 -4.57
C LYS A 141 15.65 6.43 -5.65
N LYS A 142 14.57 6.96 -6.22
CA LYS A 142 13.70 6.26 -7.19
C LYS A 142 14.15 6.31 -8.66
N SER A 143 15.38 6.73 -8.96
CA SER A 143 15.79 6.87 -10.37
C SER A 143 16.11 5.57 -11.12
N LYS A 144 16.09 4.37 -10.49
CA LYS A 144 16.27 3.10 -11.21
C LYS A 144 15.84 1.87 -10.39
N ASN A 145 14.99 1.03 -10.96
CA ASN A 145 14.66 -0.34 -10.53
C ASN A 145 13.72 -0.50 -9.33
N ILE A 146 12.43 -0.52 -9.65
CA ILE A 146 11.33 -1.06 -8.85
C ILE A 146 11.47 -2.60 -8.64
N ASP A 147 12.38 -3.27 -9.35
CA ASP A 147 12.58 -4.73 -9.30
C ASP A 147 13.22 -5.27 -8.01
N ASN A 148 13.62 -4.42 -7.05
CA ASN A 148 14.32 -4.82 -5.82
C ASN A 148 13.50 -4.57 -4.54
N LEU A 149 12.20 -4.91 -4.54
CA LEU A 149 11.45 -5.02 -3.30
C LEU A 149 12.10 -6.11 -2.43
N PHE A 150 12.74 -5.72 -1.32
CA PHE A 150 13.34 -6.60 -0.30
C PHE A 150 14.68 -7.27 -0.66
N GLY A 151 15.43 -6.75 -1.64
CA GLY A 151 16.73 -7.32 -2.03
C GLY A 151 16.63 -8.68 -2.76
N LEU A 152 15.41 -9.10 -3.09
CA LEU A 152 15.14 -10.27 -3.92
C LEU A 152 15.22 -9.90 -5.40
N LYS A 153 15.89 -10.73 -6.20
CA LYS A 153 15.68 -10.66 -7.66
C LYS A 153 14.25 -11.04 -7.97
N LYS A 154 13.67 -10.38 -8.97
CA LYS A 154 12.31 -10.59 -9.46
C LYS A 154 11.95 -12.05 -9.70
N GLU A 155 12.84 -12.83 -10.31
CA GLU A 155 12.65 -14.27 -10.56
C GLU A 155 12.34 -15.06 -9.28
N TYR A 156 13.08 -14.81 -8.20
CA TYR A 156 12.86 -15.49 -6.92
C TYR A 156 11.62 -14.97 -6.18
N TYR A 157 11.31 -13.68 -6.32
CA TYR A 157 10.06 -13.14 -5.80
C TYR A 157 8.86 -13.81 -6.46
N ASP A 158 8.89 -13.97 -7.79
CA ASP A 158 7.83 -14.61 -8.56
C ASP A 158 7.69 -16.09 -8.18
N ASP A 159 8.80 -16.81 -7.97
CA ASP A 159 8.79 -18.19 -7.49
C ASP A 159 8.12 -18.32 -6.11
N ILE A 160 8.51 -17.48 -5.14
CA ILE A 160 7.91 -17.49 -3.80
C ILE A 160 6.40 -17.21 -3.89
N ILE A 161 5.99 -16.22 -4.67
CA ILE A 161 4.58 -15.88 -4.87
C ILE A 161 3.81 -17.03 -5.52
N ASN A 162 4.40 -17.72 -6.50
CA ASN A 162 3.78 -18.86 -7.17
C ASN A 162 3.55 -20.04 -6.20
N VAL A 163 4.55 -20.37 -5.38
CA VAL A 163 4.41 -21.40 -4.33
C VAL A 163 3.28 -21.04 -3.35
N MET A 164 3.23 -19.79 -2.89
CA MET A 164 2.22 -19.34 -1.94
C MET A 164 0.80 -19.31 -2.55
N LYS A 165 0.66 -18.87 -3.80
CA LYS A 165 -0.63 -18.84 -4.52
C LYS A 165 -1.20 -20.22 -4.77
N ASN A 166 -0.34 -21.20 -5.06
CA ASN A 166 -0.76 -22.56 -5.36
C ASN A 166 -1.09 -23.38 -4.11
N ASN A 167 -0.62 -22.94 -2.94
CA ASN A 167 -0.96 -23.56 -1.67
C ASN A 167 -2.32 -23.07 -1.14
N LYS A 168 -3.38 -23.84 -1.40
CA LYS A 168 -4.77 -23.54 -0.97
C LYS A 168 -4.95 -23.37 0.54
N ASN A 169 -3.98 -23.81 1.34
CA ASN A 169 -4.04 -23.73 2.80
C ASN A 169 -3.40 -22.45 3.36
N VAL A 170 -2.70 -21.68 2.54
CA VAL A 170 -2.17 -20.36 2.88
C VAL A 170 -3.24 -19.32 2.54
N LYS A 171 -3.73 -18.63 3.57
CA LYS A 171 -4.72 -17.54 3.42
C LYS A 171 -4.05 -16.20 3.18
N VAL A 172 -2.92 -15.96 3.86
CA VAL A 172 -2.13 -14.73 3.74
C VAL A 172 -0.65 -15.09 3.76
N ALA A 173 0.11 -14.50 2.84
CA ALA A 173 1.57 -14.50 2.87
C ALA A 173 2.07 -13.05 2.80
N ARG A 174 2.99 -12.68 3.69
CA ARG A 174 3.67 -11.38 3.68
C ARG A 174 5.17 -11.60 3.74
N ILE A 175 5.88 -11.02 2.77
CA ILE A 175 7.34 -11.03 2.70
C ILE A 175 7.84 -9.72 3.31
N PHE A 176 8.81 -9.83 4.20
CA PHE A 176 9.55 -8.72 4.78
C PHE A 176 11.02 -8.91 4.39
N GLY A 177 11.67 -7.83 3.95
CA GLY A 177 13.12 -7.87 3.79
C GLY A 177 13.80 -8.09 5.14
N SER A 178 14.94 -8.78 5.15
CA SER A 178 15.75 -8.89 6.36
C SER A 178 16.02 -7.50 6.93
N ARG A 179 15.96 -7.40 8.27
CA ARG A 179 16.20 -6.19 9.06
C ARG A 179 17.63 -5.64 8.96
N ILE A 180 18.50 -6.27 8.18
CA ILE A 180 19.90 -5.88 8.01
C ILE A 180 20.01 -5.22 6.64
N SER A 181 20.14 -3.90 6.62
CA SER A 181 20.47 -3.23 5.36
C SER A 181 21.91 -3.56 4.96
N GLU A 182 22.11 -3.62 3.64
CA GLU A 182 23.39 -3.47 2.92
C GLU A 182 24.46 -4.55 3.12
N ASN A 183 24.33 -5.43 4.11
CA ASN A 183 25.10 -6.67 4.18
C ASN A 183 24.25 -7.88 3.77
N TYR A 184 23.52 -7.75 2.66
CA TYR A 184 23.02 -8.92 1.95
C TYR A 184 24.21 -9.64 1.34
N ARG A 185 24.83 -10.51 2.13
CA ARG A 185 25.68 -11.55 1.56
C ARG A 185 24.78 -12.55 0.85
N GLU A 186 25.35 -13.27 -0.10
CA GLU A 186 24.76 -14.53 -0.53
C GLU A 186 24.32 -15.30 0.75
N PHE A 187 23.07 -15.77 0.79
CA PHE A 187 22.42 -16.41 1.95
C PHE A 187 21.87 -15.49 3.08
N SER A 188 21.58 -14.22 2.82
CA SER A 188 20.82 -13.41 3.79
C SER A 188 19.35 -13.83 3.88
N ASP A 189 18.85 -13.91 5.11
CA ASP A 189 17.50 -14.41 5.41
C ASP A 189 16.40 -13.44 4.95
N ILE A 190 15.24 -13.98 4.58
CA ILE A 190 14.02 -13.21 4.30
C ILE A 190 12.98 -13.62 5.32
N ASP A 191 12.41 -12.65 6.01
CA ASP A 191 11.37 -12.91 6.99
C ASP A 191 10.02 -13.01 6.28
N MET A 192 9.26 -14.07 6.55
CA MET A 192 7.92 -14.24 6.01
C MET A 192 6.91 -14.49 7.13
N ILE A 193 5.76 -13.84 7.03
CA ILE A 193 4.59 -14.16 7.86
C ILE A 193 3.58 -14.88 6.99
N LEU A 194 3.18 -16.08 7.43
CA LEU A 194 2.15 -16.89 6.82
C LEU A 194 0.96 -17.03 7.77
N GLU A 195 -0.25 -16.86 7.25
CA GLU A 195 -1.49 -17.16 7.97
C GLU A 195 -2.22 -18.28 7.21
N GLY A 196 -2.56 -19.38 7.89
CA GLY A 196 -3.20 -20.52 7.26
C GLY A 196 -3.10 -21.81 8.06
N THR A 197 -3.58 -22.91 7.47
CA THR A 197 -3.47 -24.26 8.04
C THR A 197 -2.52 -25.09 7.20
N TYR A 198 -1.23 -24.80 7.31
CA TYR A 198 -0.21 -25.46 6.51
C TYR A 198 0.52 -26.54 7.32
N THR A 199 1.02 -27.54 6.60
CA THR A 199 1.96 -28.52 7.14
C THR A 199 3.27 -28.38 6.39
N GLU A 200 4.38 -28.78 7.01
CA GLU A 200 5.71 -28.74 6.40
C GLU A 200 5.75 -29.47 5.03
N LYS A 201 4.90 -30.50 4.85
CA LYS A 201 4.76 -31.23 3.59
C LYS A 201 4.13 -30.41 2.46
N GLY A 202 3.29 -29.42 2.78
CA GLY A 202 2.59 -28.58 1.80
C GLY A 202 3.49 -27.59 1.05
N PHE A 203 4.78 -27.53 1.40
CA PHE A 203 5.78 -26.69 0.74
C PHE A 203 6.92 -27.49 0.12
N ARG A 204 6.86 -28.83 0.15
CA ARG A 204 7.83 -29.73 -0.49
C ARG A 204 7.26 -30.17 -1.83
N GLU A 205 7.39 -29.34 -2.86
CA GLU A 205 7.27 -29.74 -4.27
C GLU A 205 8.62 -29.57 -4.96
#